data_AF-A0A4Y2P8Z0-F1
#
_entry.id   AF-A0A4Y2P8Z0-F1
#
_cell.length_a   1.000
_cell.length_b   1.000
_cell.length_c   1.000
_cell.angle_alpha   90.00
_cell.angle_beta   90.00
_cell.angle_gamma   90.00
#
_symmetry.space_group_name_H-M   'P 1'
#
loop_
_entity.id
_entity.type
_entity.pdbx_description
1 polymer ?
#
loop_
_entity_poly.entity_id
_entity_poly.type
_entity_poly.pdbx_seq_one_letter_code
_entity_poly.pdbx_strand_id
1 'polypeptide(L)'
;MKDVIYWVSESWNNVTQNCLVMSWKKLWPSLADSGKVEQGEANKSEFLPLIKCIPGCENSTDQHTVTEWLSFHSEANQLYTGEEIISLIQNKPQDDSDVEKTDEPENVLVSHSEAANALETALRYIEQSENVTSTDIMFMRCWHNISSTSRIRSLRQTNLTNFFTQKIVNGNDDVLM
;
A
#
# COMPACT_ATOMS: atom_id res chain seq x y z
N MET A 1 -18.04 -6.27 3.32
CA MET A 1 -16.81 -5.83 2.64
C MET A 1 -16.96 -5.87 1.12
N LYS A 2 -17.45 -6.98 0.53
CA LYS A 2 -17.76 -7.07 -0.91
C LYS A 2 -18.72 -5.97 -1.40
N ASP A 3 -19.76 -5.68 -0.63
CA ASP A 3 -20.75 -4.66 -0.99
C ASP A 3 -20.16 -3.24 -0.98
N VAL A 4 -19.29 -2.96 -0.01
CA VAL A 4 -18.56 -1.68 0.10
C VAL A 4 -17.64 -1.48 -1.12
N ILE A 5 -16.93 -2.53 -1.53
CA ILE A 5 -16.06 -2.51 -2.71
C ILE A 5 -16.89 -2.25 -3.98
N TYR A 6 -18.04 -2.92 -4.10
CA TYR A 6 -18.92 -2.74 -5.26
C TYR A 6 -19.50 -1.32 -5.32
N TRP A 7 -19.93 -0.77 -4.18
CA TRP A 7 -20.42 0.61 -4.11
C TRP A 7 -19.35 1.64 -4.47
N VAL A 8 -18.11 1.45 -4.03
CA VAL A 8 -17.00 2.32 -4.42
C VAL A 8 -16.74 2.23 -5.93
N SER A 9 -16.75 1.03 -6.48
CA SER A 9 -16.60 0.82 -7.93
C SER A 9 -17.74 1.47 -8.72
N GLU A 10 -18.98 1.33 -8.25
CA GLU A 10 -20.15 1.89 -8.93
C GLU A 10 -20.24 3.41 -8.79
N SER A 11 -19.70 3.96 -7.70
CA SER A 11 -19.57 5.41 -7.52
C SER A 11 -18.67 6.05 -8.56
N TRP A 12 -17.70 5.31 -9.12
CA TRP A 12 -16.86 5.80 -10.23
C TRP A 12 -17.68 6.14 -11.48
N ASN A 13 -18.75 5.40 -11.77
CA ASN A 13 -19.62 5.66 -12.90
C ASN A 13 -20.38 7.01 -12.77
N ASN A 14 -20.52 7.53 -11.55
CA ASN A 14 -21.14 8.83 -11.29
C ASN A 14 -20.14 9.99 -11.39
N VAL A 15 -18.84 9.72 -11.53
CA VAL A 15 -17.81 10.75 -11.69
C VAL A 15 -17.83 11.24 -13.14
N THR A 16 -18.27 12.49 -13.33
CA THR A 16 -18.25 13.12 -14.65
C THR A 16 -16.88 13.73 -14.98
N GLN A 17 -16.59 13.94 -16.26
CA GLN A 17 -15.39 14.66 -16.69
C GLN A 17 -15.31 16.05 -16.04
N ASN A 18 -16.44 16.74 -15.89
CA ASN A 18 -16.49 18.03 -15.22
C ASN A 18 -16.09 17.95 -13.74
N CYS A 19 -16.48 16.88 -13.02
CA CYS A 19 -16.05 16.65 -11.64
C CYS A 19 -14.51 16.53 -11.54
N LEU A 20 -13.89 15.81 -12.47
CA LEU A 20 -12.43 15.69 -12.52
C LEU A 20 -11.78 17.05 -12.81
N VAL A 21 -12.21 17.74 -13.86
CA VAL A 21 -11.68 19.07 -14.22
C VAL A 21 -11.78 20.06 -13.06
N MET A 22 -12.93 20.10 -12.38
CA MET A 22 -13.14 21.02 -11.25
C MET A 22 -12.29 20.66 -10.02
N SER A 23 -12.02 19.36 -9.79
CA SER A 23 -11.17 18.90 -8.69
C SER A 23 -9.71 19.33 -8.89
N TRP A 24 -9.25 19.35 -10.15
CA TRP A 24 -7.88 19.75 -10.51
C TRP A 24 -7.72 21.24 -10.77
N LYS A 25 -8.80 22.02 -10.89
CA LYS A 25 -8.76 23.45 -11.29
C LYS A 25 -7.81 24.33 -10.47
N LYS A 26 -7.65 24.06 -9.17
CA LYS A 26 -6.75 24.84 -8.30
C LYS A 26 -5.27 24.52 -8.56
N LEU A 27 -4.97 23.29 -8.93
CA LEU A 27 -3.61 22.83 -9.19
C LEU A 27 -3.24 23.06 -10.65
N TRP A 28 -4.17 22.80 -11.57
CA TRP A 28 -3.99 22.92 -13.02
C TRP A 28 -5.09 23.79 -13.65
N PRO A 29 -5.01 25.13 -13.55
CA PRO A 29 -6.07 26.02 -14.05
C PRO A 29 -6.33 25.91 -15.56
N SER A 30 -5.28 25.71 -16.37
CA SER A 30 -5.39 25.58 -17.83
C SER A 30 -6.11 24.31 -18.30
N LEU A 31 -6.36 23.35 -17.40
CA LEU A 31 -7.10 22.12 -17.70
C LEU A 31 -8.59 22.43 -17.93
N ALA A 32 -9.13 23.46 -17.27
CA ALA A 32 -10.52 23.85 -17.39
C ALA A 32 -10.86 24.51 -18.73
N ASP A 33 -9.86 25.09 -19.40
CA ASP A 33 -10.01 25.77 -20.68
C ASP A 33 -9.80 24.83 -21.89
N SER A 34 -9.23 23.64 -21.63
CA SER A 34 -8.99 22.61 -22.63
C SER A 34 -10.26 21.79 -22.89
N GLY A 35 -11.16 22.32 -23.72
CA GLY A 35 -12.36 21.61 -24.20
C GLY A 35 -12.06 20.39 -25.09
N LYS A 36 -10.78 20.09 -25.37
CA LYS A 36 -10.33 18.93 -26.13
C LYS A 36 -8.98 18.44 -25.59
N VAL A 37 -9.01 17.31 -24.89
CA VAL A 37 -7.80 16.58 -24.51
C VAL A 37 -7.32 15.84 -25.75
N GLU A 38 -6.53 16.50 -26.59
CA GLU A 38 -5.69 15.76 -27.53
C GLU A 38 -4.66 14.99 -26.71
N GLN A 39 -4.49 13.71 -27.03
CA GLN A 39 -3.55 12.78 -26.42
C GLN A 39 -2.12 13.16 -26.84
N GLY A 40 -1.71 14.39 -26.56
CA GLY A 40 -0.34 14.85 -26.67
C GLY A 40 0.47 14.26 -25.54
N GLU A 41 1.69 13.82 -25.86
CA GLU A 41 2.68 13.39 -24.89
C GLU A 41 2.76 14.42 -23.77
N ALA A 42 2.37 14.02 -22.55
CA ALA A 42 2.34 14.93 -21.41
C ALA A 42 3.73 15.55 -21.27
N ASN A 43 3.83 16.88 -21.42
CA ASN A 43 5.08 17.60 -21.24
C ASN A 43 5.59 17.33 -19.83
N LYS A 44 6.56 16.41 -19.69
CA LYS A 44 7.10 15.95 -18.40
C LYS A 44 7.65 17.11 -17.55
N SER A 45 8.01 18.22 -18.20
CA SER A 45 8.46 19.47 -17.59
C SER A 45 7.37 20.25 -16.85
N GLU A 46 6.09 20.00 -17.12
CA GLU A 46 4.98 20.76 -16.51
C GLU A 46 4.57 20.22 -15.13
N PHE A 47 4.88 18.96 -14.80
CA PHE A 47 4.47 18.32 -13.55
C PHE A 47 5.24 18.80 -12.31
N LEU A 48 6.55 19.04 -12.42
CA LEU A 48 7.35 19.46 -11.26
C LEU A 48 6.85 20.81 -10.68
N PRO A 49 6.58 21.85 -11.48
CA PRO A 49 5.99 23.08 -10.98
C PRO A 49 4.68 22.87 -10.22
N LEU A 50 3.84 21.93 -10.68
CA LEU A 50 2.52 21.68 -10.10
C LEU A 50 2.59 20.93 -8.77
N ILE A 51 3.50 19.96 -8.66
CA ILE A 51 3.76 19.25 -7.40
C ILE A 51 4.22 20.24 -6.33
N LYS A 52 5.06 21.21 -6.70
CA LYS A 52 5.51 22.27 -5.79
C LYS A 52 4.40 23.23 -5.36
N CYS A 53 3.26 23.28 -6.06
CA CYS A 53 2.10 24.05 -5.64
C CYS A 53 1.24 23.33 -4.59
N ILE A 54 1.52 22.05 -4.29
CA ILE A 54 0.83 21.30 -3.24
C ILE A 54 1.47 21.67 -1.89
N PRO A 55 0.68 22.15 -0.90
CA PRO A 55 1.20 22.48 0.41
C PRO A 55 1.93 21.30 1.06
N GLY A 56 3.18 21.51 1.47
CA GLY A 56 4.04 20.47 2.05
C GLY A 56 4.89 19.70 1.03
N CYS A 57 4.79 20.02 -0.26
CA CYS A 57 5.59 19.41 -1.33
C CYS A 57 6.61 20.36 -1.98
N GLU A 58 6.82 21.55 -1.40
CA GLU A 58 7.63 22.62 -2.01
C GLU A 58 9.09 22.19 -2.26
N ASN A 59 9.63 21.35 -1.36
CA ASN A 59 11.02 20.87 -1.38
C ASN A 59 11.14 19.34 -1.41
N SER A 60 10.02 18.60 -1.42
CA SER A 60 10.02 17.15 -1.22
C SER A 60 10.35 16.34 -2.47
N THR A 61 10.29 16.96 -3.64
CA THR A 61 10.34 16.24 -4.91
C THR A 61 11.21 16.99 -5.91
N ASP A 62 12.23 16.30 -6.43
CA ASP A 62 13.12 16.83 -7.45
C ASP A 62 12.74 16.34 -8.86
N GLN A 63 13.35 16.94 -9.88
CA GLN A 63 13.06 16.66 -11.28
C GLN A 63 13.31 15.18 -11.64
N HIS A 64 14.32 14.53 -11.04
CA HIS A 64 14.63 13.13 -11.30
C HIS A 64 13.50 12.24 -10.78
N THR A 65 13.02 12.46 -9.56
CA THR A 65 11.88 11.72 -9.00
C THR A 65 10.61 11.84 -9.85
N VAL A 66 10.28 13.05 -10.30
CA VAL A 66 9.10 13.26 -11.18
C VAL A 66 9.30 12.56 -12.52
N THR A 67 10.51 12.63 -13.08
CA THR A 67 10.82 11.98 -14.36
C THR A 67 10.74 10.46 -14.25
N GLU A 68 11.22 9.90 -13.15
CA GLU A 68 11.14 8.47 -12.82
C GLU A 68 9.67 8.01 -12.76
N TRP A 69 8.80 8.72 -12.03
CA TRP A 69 7.36 8.41 -11.95
C TRP A 69 6.68 8.46 -13.31
N LEU A 70 7.01 9.46 -14.13
CA LEU A 70 6.45 9.61 -15.47
C LEU A 70 7.03 8.59 -16.46
N SER A 71 8.23 8.07 -16.22
CA SER A 71 8.87 7.05 -17.06
C SER A 71 8.30 5.64 -16.83
N PHE A 72 7.84 5.35 -15.61
CA PHE A 72 7.23 4.07 -15.24
C PHE A 72 6.03 3.69 -16.13
N HIS A 73 5.34 4.67 -16.71
CA HIS A 73 4.15 4.47 -17.53
C HIS A 73 4.44 3.97 -18.95
N SER A 74 5.71 3.93 -19.39
CA SER A 74 6.09 3.48 -20.73
C SER A 74 6.25 1.96 -20.84
N GLU A 75 6.67 1.28 -19.77
CA GLU A 75 6.99 -0.16 -19.80
C GLU A 75 6.03 -1.02 -18.96
N ALA A 76 5.33 -0.43 -17.97
CA ALA A 76 4.42 -1.14 -17.07
C ALA A 76 2.93 -1.09 -17.49
N ASN A 77 2.60 -0.41 -18.59
CA ASN A 77 1.22 -0.25 -19.08
C ASN A 77 0.72 -1.45 -19.89
N GLN A 78 1.13 -2.66 -19.55
CA GLN A 78 0.38 -3.84 -20.00
C GLN A 78 -0.95 -3.81 -19.24
N LEU A 79 -2.00 -3.32 -19.90
CA LEU A 79 -3.38 -3.38 -19.41
C LEU A 79 -3.74 -4.84 -19.23
N TYR A 80 -3.50 -5.39 -18.04
CA TYR A 80 -3.86 -6.76 -17.76
C TYR A 80 -5.37 -6.91 -17.84
N THR A 81 -5.83 -7.83 -18.67
CA THR A 81 -7.24 -8.24 -18.64
C THR A 81 -7.52 -8.98 -17.34
N GLY A 82 -8.80 -9.05 -16.94
CA GLY A 82 -9.17 -9.74 -15.70
C GLY A 82 -8.67 -11.19 -15.67
N GLU A 83 -8.64 -11.85 -16.83
CA GLU A 83 -8.13 -13.21 -17.01
C GLU A 83 -6.62 -13.28 -16.82
N GLU A 84 -5.87 -12.30 -17.31
CA GLU A 84 -4.41 -12.23 -17.15
C GLU A 84 -4.02 -11.99 -15.69
N ILE A 85 -4.77 -11.14 -14.97
CA ILE A 85 -4.58 -10.93 -13.53
C ILE A 85 -4.83 -12.23 -12.76
N ILE A 86 -5.91 -12.94 -13.07
CA ILE A 86 -6.24 -14.22 -12.43
C ILE A 86 -5.14 -15.25 -12.69
N SER A 87 -4.65 -15.32 -13.93
CA SER A 87 -3.56 -16.21 -14.33
C SER A 87 -2.25 -15.90 -13.59
N LEU A 88 -1.89 -14.62 -13.43
CA LEU A 88 -0.71 -14.18 -12.67
C LEU A 88 -0.77 -14.60 -11.20
N ILE A 89 -1.95 -14.53 -10.59
CA ILE A 89 -2.16 -14.94 -9.19
C ILE A 89 -2.06 -16.46 -9.05
N GLN A 90 -2.60 -17.21 -10.02
CA GLN A 90 -2.61 -18.67 -9.99
C GLN A 90 -1.25 -19.30 -10.36
N ASN A 91 -0.46 -18.63 -11.20
CA ASN A 91 0.80 -19.18 -11.73
C ASN A 91 2.05 -18.76 -10.94
N LYS A 92 1.91 -18.13 -9.77
CA LYS A 92 3.08 -17.80 -8.95
C LYS A 92 3.71 -19.12 -8.44
N PRO A 93 4.96 -19.46 -8.82
CA PRO A 93 5.61 -20.63 -8.26
C PRO A 93 5.69 -20.46 -6.75
N GLN A 94 5.33 -21.51 -6.03
CA GLN A 94 5.54 -21.60 -4.60
C GLN A 94 7.06 -21.56 -4.39
N ASP A 95 7.56 -20.43 -3.95
CA ASP A 95 8.96 -20.23 -3.59
C ASP A 95 9.23 -21.01 -2.29
N ASP A 96 9.34 -22.33 -2.44
CA ASP A 96 9.96 -23.23 -1.47
C ASP A 96 11.48 -23.17 -1.68
N SER A 97 12.08 -21.99 -1.49
CA SER A 97 13.51 -21.92 -1.23
C SER A 97 13.75 -22.16 0.25
N ASP A 98 14.07 -23.42 0.56
CA ASP A 98 14.74 -23.83 1.79
C ASP A 98 16.13 -23.19 1.78
N VAL A 99 16.23 -21.97 2.32
CA VAL A 99 17.49 -21.25 2.42
C VAL A 99 18.28 -21.82 3.59
N GLU A 100 19.33 -22.56 3.25
CA GLU A 100 20.40 -22.98 4.16
C GLU A 100 20.83 -21.81 5.06
N LYS A 101 20.78 -22.08 6.37
CA LYS A 101 21.29 -21.18 7.41
C LYS A 101 22.79 -20.99 7.20
N THR A 102 23.15 -19.81 6.71
CA THR A 102 24.54 -19.33 6.78
C THR A 102 24.67 -18.51 8.06
N ASP A 103 25.59 -18.91 8.92
CA ASP A 103 25.94 -18.24 10.19
C ASP A 103 26.52 -16.84 9.92
N GLU A 104 25.68 -15.81 9.97
CA GLU A 104 26.08 -14.41 10.15
C GLU A 104 25.84 -13.97 11.61
N PRO A 105 26.61 -12.99 12.13
CA PRO A 105 26.55 -12.61 13.53
C PRO A 105 25.16 -12.10 13.90
N GLU A 106 24.69 -12.54 15.07
CA GLU A 106 23.36 -12.33 15.64
C GLU A 106 23.05 -10.84 15.84
N ASN A 107 22.71 -10.14 14.76
CA ASN A 107 21.94 -8.91 14.83
C ASN A 107 20.56 -9.32 15.33
N VAL A 108 20.17 -8.85 16.52
CA VAL A 108 18.84 -9.09 17.08
C VAL A 108 17.80 -8.47 16.13
N LEU A 109 17.30 -9.28 15.21
CA LEU A 109 16.30 -8.86 14.24
C LEU A 109 14.99 -8.64 15.00
N VAL A 110 14.47 -7.41 14.98
CA VAL A 110 13.17 -7.08 15.56
C VAL A 110 12.09 -7.88 14.84
N SER A 111 11.29 -8.64 15.60
CA SER A 111 10.22 -9.44 15.00
C SER A 111 9.11 -8.54 14.43
N HIS A 112 8.35 -9.03 13.44
CA HIS A 112 7.22 -8.27 12.88
C HIS A 112 6.16 -7.90 13.93
N SER A 113 5.96 -8.75 14.94
CA SER A 113 5.04 -8.46 16.04
C SER A 113 5.56 -7.33 16.92
N GLU A 114 6.85 -7.33 17.21
CA GLU A 114 7.49 -6.34 18.05
C GLU A 114 7.56 -4.97 17.36
N ALA A 115 7.88 -4.95 16.06
CA ALA A 115 7.81 -3.75 15.24
C ALA A 115 6.37 -3.18 15.16
N ALA A 116 5.36 -4.04 15.00
CA ALA A 116 3.96 -3.61 14.97
C ALA A 116 3.52 -2.99 16.30
N ASN A 117 3.82 -3.64 17.43
CA ASN A 117 3.48 -3.14 18.77
C ASN A 117 4.20 -1.81 19.09
N ALA A 118 5.46 -1.68 18.70
CA ALA A 118 6.22 -0.44 18.88
C ALA A 118 5.60 0.73 18.09
N LEU A 119 5.22 0.49 16.83
CA LEU A 119 4.58 1.49 15.99
C LEU A 119 3.16 1.85 16.46
N GLU A 120 2.40 0.90 16.98
CA GLU A 120 1.09 1.17 17.58
C GLU A 120 1.22 2.08 18.81
N THR A 121 2.23 1.81 19.64
CA THR A 121 2.53 2.62 20.82
C THR A 121 2.95 4.04 20.44
N ALA A 122 3.84 4.17 19.46
CA ALA A 122 4.30 5.46 18.94
C ALA A 122 3.15 6.27 18.31
N LEU A 123 2.29 5.61 17.53
CA LEU A 123 1.12 6.25 16.92
C LEU A 123 0.17 6.81 17.98
N ARG A 124 -0.11 6.03 19.03
CA ARG A 124 -0.97 6.46 20.14
C ARG A 124 -0.42 7.69 20.87
N TYR A 125 0.90 7.76 21.06
CA TYR A 125 1.55 8.91 21.67
C TYR A 125 1.45 10.16 20.79
N ILE A 126 1.73 10.02 19.49
CA ILE A 126 1.71 11.11 18.52
C ILE A 126 0.30 11.67 18.34
N GLU A 127 -0.73 10.82 18.33
CA GLU A 127 -2.14 11.22 18.29
C GLU A 127 -2.59 12.05 19.51
N GLN A 128 -1.89 11.96 20.65
CA GLN A 128 -2.18 12.71 21.87
C GLN A 128 -1.37 14.01 21.99
N SER A 129 -0.39 14.23 21.13
CA SER A 129 0.53 15.35 21.25
C SER A 129 0.01 16.62 20.55
N GLU A 130 0.16 17.78 21.20
CA GLU A 130 -0.40 19.05 20.72
C GLU A 130 0.35 19.68 19.52
N ASN A 131 1.61 19.29 19.30
CA ASN A 131 2.50 19.92 18.31
C ASN A 131 2.75 19.06 17.07
N VAL A 132 1.89 18.09 16.81
CA VAL A 132 2.01 17.16 15.68
C VAL A 132 1.06 17.55 14.56
N THR A 133 1.57 17.54 13.33
CA THR A 133 0.75 17.87 12.16
C THR A 133 -0.07 16.67 11.69
N SER A 134 -1.17 16.92 10.98
CA SER A 134 -1.96 15.85 10.36
C SER A 134 -1.12 14.98 9.41
N THR A 135 -0.10 15.56 8.79
CA THR A 135 0.85 14.87 7.91
C THR A 135 1.70 13.86 8.67
N ASP A 136 2.21 14.22 9.84
CA ASP A 136 2.99 13.33 10.71
C ASP A 136 2.16 12.12 11.17
N ILE A 137 0.89 12.36 11.56
CA ILE A 137 -0.06 11.30 11.94
C ILE A 137 -0.31 10.37 10.75
N MET A 138 -0.50 10.92 9.55
CA MET A 138 -0.74 10.14 8.34
C MET A 138 0.47 9.25 8.00
N PHE A 139 1.70 9.77 8.09
CA PHE A 139 2.91 8.97 7.89
C PHE A 139 3.05 7.85 8.92
N MET A 140 2.81 8.13 10.20
CA MET A 140 2.87 7.11 11.26
C MET A 140 1.84 6.00 11.04
N ARG A 141 0.63 6.34 10.59
CA ARG A 141 -0.39 5.34 10.22
C ARG A 141 0.03 4.48 9.03
N CYS A 142 0.68 5.06 8.03
CA CYS A 142 1.24 4.30 6.91
C CYS A 142 2.27 3.28 7.39
N TRP A 143 3.25 3.69 8.20
CA TRP A 143 4.27 2.80 8.74
C TRP A 143 3.68 1.67 9.61
N HIS A 144 2.74 2.01 10.49
CA HIS A 144 2.02 1.02 11.30
C HIS A 144 1.30 -0.02 10.42
N ASN A 145 0.64 0.42 9.35
CA ASN A 145 -0.07 -0.48 8.43
C ASN A 145 0.87 -1.40 7.66
N ILE A 146 2.04 -0.91 7.22
CA ILE A 146 3.06 -1.73 6.57
C ILE A 146 3.51 -2.85 7.51
N SER A 147 3.91 -2.52 8.74
CA SER A 147 4.36 -3.52 9.71
C SER A 147 3.23 -4.47 10.13
N SER A 148 2.01 -3.98 10.29
CA SER A 148 0.83 -4.82 10.58
C SER A 148 0.51 -5.79 9.44
N THR A 149 0.65 -5.35 8.19
CA THR A 149 0.46 -6.21 7.00
C THR A 149 1.55 -7.27 6.93
N SER A 150 2.81 -6.90 7.18
CA SER A 150 3.93 -7.84 7.26
C SER A 150 3.73 -8.89 8.36
N ARG A 151 3.21 -8.48 9.53
CA ARG A 151 2.81 -9.40 10.61
C ARG A 151 1.74 -10.37 10.14
N ILE A 152 0.67 -9.90 9.51
CA ILE A 152 -0.42 -10.76 9.00
C ILE A 152 0.11 -11.72 7.93
N ARG A 153 0.99 -11.25 7.04
CA ARG A 153 1.59 -12.06 5.98
C ARG A 153 2.58 -13.11 6.51
N SER A 154 3.24 -12.82 7.64
CA SER A 154 4.10 -13.79 8.33
C SER A 154 3.31 -14.90 9.02
N LEU A 155 2.02 -14.66 9.32
CA LEU A 155 1.14 -15.71 9.81
C LEU A 155 0.84 -16.66 8.66
N ARG A 156 1.45 -17.85 8.70
CA ARG A 156 1.16 -18.92 7.73
C ARG A 156 -0.32 -19.27 7.83
N GLN A 157 -1.02 -19.30 6.70
CA GLN A 157 -2.37 -19.81 6.63
C GLN A 157 -2.35 -21.28 7.06
N THR A 158 -3.01 -21.60 8.17
CA THR A 158 -3.11 -22.96 8.68
C THR A 158 -4.40 -23.60 8.19
N ASN A 159 -4.33 -24.88 7.81
CA ASN A 159 -5.53 -25.62 7.44
C ASN A 159 -6.46 -25.75 8.65
N LEU A 160 -7.77 -25.71 8.39
CA LEU A 160 -8.81 -25.86 9.42
C LEU A 160 -8.58 -27.12 10.29
N THR A 161 -8.04 -28.19 9.68
CA THR A 161 -7.69 -29.44 10.35
C THR A 161 -6.65 -29.27 11.46
N ASN A 162 -5.73 -28.31 11.36
CA ASN A 162 -4.71 -28.04 12.38
C ASN A 162 -5.32 -27.53 13.70
N PHE A 163 -6.45 -26.84 13.65
CA PHE A 163 -7.16 -26.40 14.85
C PHE A 163 -7.82 -27.56 15.62
N PHE A 164 -8.19 -28.64 14.91
CA PHE A 164 -8.79 -29.82 15.52
C PHE A 164 -7.75 -30.82 16.05
N THR A 165 -6.57 -30.90 15.43
CA THR A 165 -5.48 -31.76 15.92
C THR A 165 -4.78 -31.18 17.14
N GLN A 166 -4.61 -29.85 17.21
CA GLN A 166 -4.00 -29.20 18.37
C GLN A 166 -4.82 -29.38 19.66
N LYS A 167 -6.14 -29.56 19.53
CA LYS A 167 -7.03 -29.87 20.65
C LYS A 167 -6.92 -31.31 21.16
N ILE A 168 -6.49 -32.25 20.30
CA ILE A 168 -6.35 -33.67 20.65
C ILE A 168 -5.02 -33.92 21.37
N VAL A 169 -3.95 -33.20 21.00
CA VAL A 169 -2.64 -33.34 21.67
C VAL A 169 -2.68 -32.80 23.10
N ASN A 170 -3.38 -31.69 23.35
CA ASN A 170 -3.50 -31.12 24.70
C ASN A 170 -4.56 -31.81 25.60
N GLY A 171 -5.22 -32.86 25.11
CA GLY A 171 -6.28 -33.59 25.83
C GLY A 171 -5.87 -34.96 26.37
N ASN A 172 -4.63 -35.40 26.15
CA ASN A 172 -4.19 -36.77 26.46
C ASN A 172 -3.22 -36.88 27.66
N ASP A 173 -2.90 -35.80 28.36
CA ASP A 173 -1.98 -35.84 29.52
C ASP A 173 -2.67 -36.04 30.88
N ASP A 174 -3.99 -36.29 30.92
CA ASP A 174 -4.76 -36.41 32.19
C ASP A 174 -5.34 -37.81 32.48
N VAL A 175 -4.80 -38.89 31.89
CA VAL A 175 -5.17 -40.26 32.31
C VAL A 175 -3.95 -41.17 32.41
N LEU A 176 -3.31 -41.13 33.58
CA LEU A 176 -2.58 -42.26 34.16
C LEU A 176 -2.53 -42.08 35.68
N MET A 177 -3.57 -42.58 36.35
CA MET A 177 -3.45 -43.17 37.70
C MET A 177 -3.42 -44.68 37.55
#